data_AF-V6F2C2-F1
#
_entry.id   AF-V6F2C2-F1
#
_cell.length_a   1.000
_cell.length_b   1.000
_cell.length_c   1.000
_cell.angle_alpha   90.00
_cell.angle_beta   90.00
_cell.angle_gamma   90.00
#
_symmetry.space_group_name_H-M   'P 1'
#
loop_
_entity.id
_entity.type
_entity.pdbx_description
1 polymer ?
#
loop_
_entity_poly.entity_id
_entity_poly.type
_entity_poly.pdbx_seq_one_letter_code
_entity_poly.pdbx_strand_id
1 'polypeptide(L)'
;MNTKAVAHPDIAVWIMALGIAFSMALVLTALFNANPWEDHTYDLAPPIVAGMAAPHRDGREKMVCSSCHIVTPASAATGPGAGTLPIVEGTPAPHVDGREKMACASCHTIVKKGSVAKSGKASPAPVAFSQGMPLPEAMSVALAVTPAPAPLGNEAHERMVPFRYQGKIVSVAGAGTRSVWGDIYIQINDGINPPMWIDLAPLWFLQAEGCLVRPGMFVKGTAFRDPTQASAGLDYAMSVMANGEVCALRDDHLNGLWANVGGVDAEER
;
A
#
# COMPACT_ATOMS: atom_id res chain seq x y z
N MET A 1 -52.56 9.54 56.03
CA MET A 1 -51.26 9.36 55.35
C MET A 1 -51.53 8.58 54.08
N ASN A 2 -51.52 9.25 52.92
CA ASN A 2 -51.97 8.68 51.65
C ASN A 2 -50.75 8.08 50.94
N THR A 3 -50.54 6.77 51.08
CA THR A 3 -49.52 6.01 50.36
C THR A 3 -49.94 5.90 48.90
N LYS A 4 -49.38 6.78 48.06
CA LYS A 4 -49.54 6.66 46.60
C LYS A 4 -48.88 5.36 46.16
N ALA A 5 -49.69 4.43 45.64
CA ALA A 5 -49.19 3.25 44.96
C ALA A 5 -48.37 3.70 43.75
N VAL A 6 -47.07 3.42 43.77
CA VAL A 6 -46.19 3.63 42.62
C VAL A 6 -46.56 2.52 41.63
N ALA A 7 -47.22 2.89 40.54
CA ALA A 7 -47.49 1.96 39.45
C ALA A 7 -46.14 1.53 38.87
N HIS A 8 -45.77 0.28 39.09
CA HIS A 8 -44.60 -0.28 38.44
C HIS A 8 -44.89 -0.34 36.93
N PRO A 9 -44.06 0.31 36.09
CA PRO A 9 -44.21 0.21 34.64
C PRO A 9 -44.18 -1.27 34.23
N ASP A 10 -45.06 -1.61 33.29
CA ASP A 10 -45.17 -2.94 32.72
C ASP A 10 -43.80 -3.41 32.20
N ILE A 11 -43.42 -4.65 32.56
CA ILE A 11 -42.17 -5.29 32.12
C ILE A 11 -42.06 -5.25 30.58
N ALA A 12 -43.18 -5.33 29.86
CA ALA A 12 -43.20 -5.22 28.40
C ALA A 12 -42.62 -3.88 27.89
N VAL A 13 -42.90 -2.77 28.58
CA VAL A 13 -42.38 -1.44 28.22
C VAL A 13 -40.86 -1.39 28.36
N TRP A 14 -40.31 -2.01 29.41
CA TRP A 14 -38.86 -2.09 29.61
C TRP A 14 -38.16 -2.91 28.54
N ILE A 15 -38.74 -4.06 28.15
CA ILE A 15 -38.16 -4.90 27.10
C ILE A 15 -38.14 -4.14 25.76
N MET A 16 -39.22 -3.47 25.40
CA MET A 16 -39.27 -2.66 24.18
C MET A 16 -38.28 -1.51 24.21
N ALA A 17 -38.18 -0.79 25.32
CA ALA A 17 -37.23 0.32 25.48
C ALA A 17 -35.78 -0.14 25.35
N LEU A 18 -35.41 -1.28 25.95
CA LEU A 18 -34.08 -1.86 25.83
C LEU A 18 -33.77 -2.30 24.39
N GLY A 19 -34.72 -2.91 23.70
CA GLY A 19 -34.55 -3.30 22.29
C GLY A 19 -34.29 -2.10 21.38
N ILE A 20 -35.03 -1.00 21.56
CA ILE A 20 -34.84 0.24 20.81
C ILE A 20 -33.49 0.89 21.15
N ALA A 21 -33.12 0.94 22.42
CA ALA A 21 -31.83 1.50 22.83
C ALA A 21 -30.65 0.71 22.25
N PHE A 22 -30.74 -0.63 22.24
CA PHE A 22 -29.70 -1.49 21.68
C PHE A 22 -29.62 -1.38 20.15
N SER A 23 -30.74 -1.32 19.44
CA SER A 23 -30.74 -1.15 17.99
C SER A 23 -30.22 0.22 17.57
N MET A 24 -30.60 1.29 18.29
CA MET A 24 -30.01 2.61 18.08
C MET A 24 -28.51 2.62 18.34
N ALA A 25 -28.03 1.97 19.41
CA ALA A 25 -26.59 1.91 19.70
C ALA A 25 -25.82 1.20 18.58
N LEU A 26 -26.34 0.12 18.02
CA LEU A 26 -25.74 -0.57 16.87
C LEU A 26 -25.72 0.31 15.61
N VAL A 27 -26.82 1.00 15.31
CA VAL A 27 -26.90 1.90 14.14
C VAL A 27 -25.94 3.08 14.32
N LEU A 28 -25.88 3.69 15.50
CA LEU A 28 -24.94 4.78 15.79
C LEU A 28 -23.48 4.28 15.69
N THR A 29 -23.18 3.09 16.21
CA THR A 29 -21.84 2.51 16.08
C THR A 29 -21.49 2.26 14.61
N ALA A 30 -22.42 1.78 13.79
CA ALA A 30 -22.20 1.58 12.36
C ALA A 30 -22.06 2.90 11.57
N LEU A 31 -22.78 3.96 11.96
CA LEU A 31 -22.73 5.26 11.30
C LEU A 31 -21.50 6.09 11.70
N PHE A 32 -21.05 5.99 12.96
CA PHE A 32 -19.98 6.84 13.49
C PHE A 32 -18.63 6.14 13.62
N ASN A 33 -18.58 4.80 13.58
CA ASN A 33 -17.31 4.10 13.47
C ASN A 33 -16.93 4.05 11.98
N ALA A 34 -16.02 4.95 11.57
CA ALA A 34 -15.71 5.27 10.17
C ALA A 34 -15.38 4.06 9.28
N ASN A 35 -14.99 2.93 9.85
CA ASN A 35 -15.08 1.62 9.23
C ASN A 35 -14.86 0.59 10.34
N PRO A 36 -15.88 -0.17 10.79
CA PRO A 36 -15.62 -1.29 11.68
C PRO A 36 -14.77 -2.39 11.02
N TRP A 37 -14.57 -2.29 9.70
CA TRP A 37 -13.69 -3.14 8.90
C TRP A 37 -12.28 -2.57 8.73
N GLU A 38 -11.99 -1.39 9.30
CA GLU A 38 -10.65 -0.83 9.39
C GLU A 38 -9.92 -1.57 10.51
N ASP A 39 -9.74 -2.88 10.34
CA ASP A 39 -8.88 -3.66 11.22
C ASP A 39 -7.45 -3.16 11.01
N HIS A 40 -7.14 -2.20 11.87
CA HIS A 40 -5.87 -1.76 12.39
C HIS A 40 -4.71 -2.70 12.05
N THR A 41 -3.63 -2.12 11.51
CA THR A 41 -2.27 -2.68 11.42
C THR A 41 -1.92 -3.60 10.26
N TYR A 42 -2.75 -3.78 9.24
CA TYR A 42 -2.24 -4.34 7.96
C TYR A 42 -1.06 -3.53 7.43
N ASP A 43 -1.04 -2.23 7.71
CA ASP A 43 0.04 -1.31 7.38
C ASP A 43 1.37 -1.60 8.10
N LEU A 44 1.32 -2.37 9.20
CA LEU A 44 2.50 -2.81 9.95
C LEU A 44 2.95 -4.22 9.55
N ALA A 45 2.23 -4.89 8.65
CA ALA A 45 2.62 -6.20 8.20
C ALA A 45 3.96 -6.09 7.45
N PRO A 46 5.00 -6.83 7.87
CA PRO A 46 6.31 -6.72 7.24
C PRO A 46 6.22 -7.16 5.77
N PRO A 47 7.06 -6.59 4.88
CA PRO A 47 7.15 -7.08 3.51
C PRO A 47 7.50 -8.57 3.47
N ILE A 48 6.91 -9.31 2.53
CA ILE A 48 7.20 -10.73 2.30
C ILE A 48 7.68 -10.96 0.88
N VAL A 49 8.25 -12.13 0.64
CA VAL A 49 8.66 -12.57 -0.70
C VAL A 49 7.51 -13.36 -1.33
N ALA A 50 7.23 -13.11 -2.61
CA ALA A 50 6.23 -13.84 -3.38
C ALA A 50 6.47 -15.37 -3.28
N GLY A 51 5.39 -16.12 -3.01
CA GLY A 51 5.43 -17.58 -2.88
C GLY A 51 5.74 -18.10 -1.47
N MET A 52 6.04 -17.24 -0.51
CA MET A 52 6.21 -17.67 0.89
C MET A 52 4.87 -18.16 1.47
N ALA A 53 4.87 -19.33 2.11
CA ALA A 53 3.68 -19.87 2.75
C ALA A 53 3.30 -19.04 3.99
N ALA A 54 2.00 -18.83 4.19
CA ALA A 54 1.44 -18.16 5.35
C ALA A 54 1.78 -18.92 6.66
N PRO A 55 2.44 -18.29 7.65
CA PRO A 55 2.75 -18.94 8.93
C PRO A 55 1.58 -18.93 9.92
N HIS A 56 0.51 -18.19 9.62
CA HIS A 56 -0.67 -18.06 10.47
C HIS A 56 -1.71 -19.17 10.21
N ARG A 57 -2.60 -19.39 11.19
CA ARG A 57 -3.67 -20.41 11.18
C ARG A 57 -5.02 -19.86 11.66
N ASP A 58 -5.19 -18.55 11.60
CA ASP A 58 -6.38 -17.83 12.08
C ASP A 58 -7.30 -17.40 10.95
N GLY A 59 -7.19 -18.04 9.78
CA GLY A 59 -7.98 -17.75 8.60
C GLY A 59 -7.29 -16.79 7.64
N ARG A 60 -6.28 -16.02 8.08
CA ARG A 60 -5.48 -15.17 7.17
C ARG A 60 -4.75 -16.00 6.11
N GLU A 61 -4.46 -17.27 6.36
CA GLU A 61 -3.83 -18.19 5.40
C GLU A 61 -4.75 -18.56 4.23
N LYS A 62 -6.04 -18.23 4.34
CA LYS A 62 -7.05 -18.39 3.29
C LYS A 62 -7.23 -17.10 2.47
N MET A 63 -6.54 -16.02 2.83
CA MET A 63 -6.58 -14.74 2.12
C MET A 63 -5.38 -14.61 1.17
N VAL A 64 -5.49 -13.72 0.19
CA VAL A 64 -4.36 -13.37 -0.68
C VAL A 64 -3.35 -12.55 0.14
N CYS A 65 -2.09 -12.95 0.18
CA CYS A 65 -1.08 -12.30 1.04
C CYS A 65 -0.95 -10.79 0.81
N SER A 66 -1.17 -10.32 -0.42
CA SER A 66 -1.13 -8.90 -0.78
C SER A 66 -2.27 -8.07 -0.18
N SER A 67 -3.27 -8.69 0.46
CA SER A 67 -4.29 -7.96 1.22
C SER A 67 -3.72 -7.33 2.50
N CYS A 68 -2.64 -7.90 3.04
CA CYS A 68 -2.02 -7.47 4.28
C CYS A 68 -0.57 -7.03 4.06
N HIS A 69 0.20 -7.76 3.25
CA HIS A 69 1.64 -7.55 3.08
C HIS A 69 1.98 -6.81 1.79
N ILE A 70 3.09 -6.08 1.83
CA ILE A 70 3.82 -5.72 0.61
C ILE A 70 4.51 -6.99 0.11
N VAL A 71 4.02 -7.54 -1.00
CA VAL A 71 4.62 -8.73 -1.63
C VAL A 71 5.70 -8.27 -2.59
N THR A 72 6.95 -8.43 -2.19
CA THR A 72 8.09 -8.19 -3.06
C THR A 72 8.27 -9.37 -4.02
N PRO A 73 8.65 -9.15 -5.29
CA PRO A 73 8.95 -10.25 -6.18
C PRO A 73 10.01 -11.14 -5.54
N ALA A 74 9.90 -12.44 -5.75
CA ALA A 74 11.03 -13.34 -5.52
C ALA A 74 12.18 -12.80 -6.34
N SER A 75 13.09 -12.06 -5.70
CA SER A 75 14.29 -11.55 -6.36
C SER A 75 14.87 -12.75 -7.09
N ALA A 76 15.16 -12.59 -8.38
CA ALA A 76 15.76 -13.63 -9.22
C ALA A 76 17.18 -14.04 -8.75
N ALA A 77 17.50 -13.81 -7.48
CA ALA A 77 18.59 -14.38 -6.72
C ALA A 77 18.38 -15.89 -6.54
N THR A 78 18.66 -16.60 -7.63
CA THR A 78 19.50 -17.82 -7.62
C THR A 78 19.24 -18.79 -6.46
N GLY A 79 18.16 -19.55 -6.60
CA GLY A 79 18.02 -20.87 -5.98
C GLY A 79 17.68 -20.88 -4.48
N PRO A 80 16.97 -21.93 -4.02
CA PRO A 80 16.68 -22.14 -2.61
C PRO A 80 18.01 -22.40 -1.86
N GLY A 81 18.57 -21.37 -1.25
CA GLY A 81 19.74 -21.50 -0.36
C GLY A 81 20.72 -20.34 -0.32
N ALA A 82 20.65 -19.35 -1.23
CA ALA A 82 21.70 -18.32 -1.32
C ALA A 82 21.42 -17.02 -0.52
N GLY A 83 20.25 -16.87 0.11
CA GLY A 83 19.82 -15.63 0.74
C GLY A 83 20.19 -15.43 2.21
N THR A 84 20.85 -16.39 2.86
CA THR A 84 21.09 -16.32 4.30
C THR A 84 22.56 -16.20 4.64
N LEU A 85 22.85 -15.18 5.45
CA LEU A 85 24.17 -14.94 5.99
C LEU A 85 24.68 -16.22 6.68
N PRO A 86 25.91 -16.65 6.37
CA PRO A 86 26.49 -17.80 7.05
C PRO A 86 26.64 -17.50 8.53
N ILE A 87 26.22 -18.43 9.39
CA ILE A 87 26.38 -18.31 10.85
C ILE A 87 27.37 -19.36 11.34
N VAL A 88 28.12 -19.01 12.39
CA VAL A 88 29.04 -19.95 13.02
C VAL A 88 28.26 -21.01 13.78
N GLU A 89 28.64 -22.27 13.62
CA GLU A 89 28.07 -23.40 14.36
C GLU A 89 28.06 -23.12 15.87
N GLY A 90 26.89 -23.27 16.51
CA GLY A 90 26.68 -22.99 17.93
C GLY A 90 26.32 -21.55 18.27
N THR A 91 26.13 -20.65 17.29
CA THR A 91 25.63 -19.29 17.54
C THR A 91 24.19 -19.35 18.08
N PRO A 92 23.88 -18.78 19.27
CA PRO A 92 22.52 -18.76 19.80
C PRO A 92 21.57 -17.98 18.89
N ALA A 93 20.32 -18.44 18.76
CA ALA A 93 19.30 -17.74 18.00
C ALA A 93 18.88 -16.45 18.73
N PRO A 94 18.95 -15.26 18.10
CA PRO A 94 18.48 -14.00 18.70
C PRO A 94 16.96 -13.81 18.53
N HIS A 95 16.24 -14.84 18.06
CA HIS A 95 14.82 -14.77 17.73
C HIS A 95 13.95 -15.19 18.93
N VAL A 96 12.72 -14.68 18.96
CA VAL A 96 11.70 -14.98 19.99
C VAL A 96 10.33 -15.29 19.36
N ASP A 97 10.33 -15.64 18.08
CA ASP A 97 9.13 -15.81 17.24
C ASP A 97 8.88 -17.28 16.84
N GLY A 98 9.51 -18.22 17.55
CA GLY A 98 9.44 -19.65 17.28
C GLY A 98 10.58 -20.16 16.41
N ARG A 99 11.31 -19.30 15.67
CA ARG A 99 12.48 -19.72 14.89
C ARG A 99 13.63 -20.20 15.77
N GLU A 100 13.70 -19.76 17.02
CA GLU A 100 14.63 -20.28 18.02
C GLU A 100 14.42 -21.77 18.36
N LYS A 101 13.25 -22.33 18.00
CA LYS A 101 12.92 -23.76 18.16
C LYS A 101 13.26 -24.59 16.93
N MET A 102 13.70 -23.97 15.83
CA MET A 102 14.04 -24.65 14.58
C MET A 102 15.56 -24.86 14.45
N ALA A 103 15.96 -25.86 13.68
CA ALA A 103 17.38 -26.03 13.34
C ALA A 103 17.86 -24.83 12.52
N CYS A 104 18.96 -24.20 12.94
CA CYS A 104 19.47 -23.01 12.28
C CYS A 104 19.82 -23.27 10.80
N ALA A 105 20.21 -24.50 10.47
CA ALA A 105 20.51 -24.96 9.11
C ALA A 105 19.30 -24.94 8.16
N SER A 106 18.07 -24.86 8.68
CA SER A 106 16.86 -24.71 7.86
C SER A 106 16.78 -23.33 7.21
N CYS A 107 17.46 -22.33 7.77
CA CYS A 107 17.50 -20.98 7.23
C CYS A 107 18.92 -20.59 6.83
N HIS A 108 19.94 -20.84 7.65
CA HIS A 108 21.32 -20.36 7.44
C HIS A 108 22.26 -21.43 6.91
N THR A 109 23.27 -21.01 6.14
CA THR A 109 24.45 -21.84 5.91
C THR A 109 25.29 -21.89 7.20
N ILE A 110 25.48 -23.07 7.78
CA ILE A 110 26.27 -23.22 9.01
C ILE A 110 27.75 -23.40 8.68
N VAL A 111 28.60 -22.48 9.12
CA VAL A 111 30.06 -22.57 8.96
C VAL A 111 30.71 -23.05 10.24
N LYS A 112 31.66 -23.99 10.15
CA LYS A 112 32.40 -24.48 11.33
C LYS A 112 33.20 -23.35 11.96
N LYS A 113 33.25 -23.33 13.29
CA LYS A 113 34.09 -22.40 14.07
C LYS A 113 35.56 -22.60 13.66
N GLY A 114 36.12 -21.62 12.95
CA GLY A 114 37.49 -21.67 12.40
C GLY A 114 37.57 -21.71 10.87
N SER A 115 36.46 -21.91 10.16
CA SER A 115 36.41 -21.88 8.68
C SER A 115 36.22 -20.48 8.10
N VAL A 116 36.08 -19.45 8.94
CA VAL A 116 36.07 -18.06 8.47
C VAL A 116 37.50 -17.73 8.07
N ALA A 117 37.78 -17.88 6.77
CA ALA A 117 39.05 -17.55 6.16
C ALA A 117 39.50 -16.20 6.70
N LYS A 118 40.63 -16.21 7.39
CA LYS A 118 41.35 -15.05 7.94
C LYS A 118 41.36 -14.01 6.82
N SER A 119 40.49 -13.00 6.93
CA SER A 119 40.34 -11.95 5.92
C SER A 119 41.73 -11.36 5.71
N GLY A 120 42.34 -11.77 4.60
CA GLY A 120 43.71 -11.43 4.28
C GLY A 120 43.76 -9.92 4.20
N LYS A 121 44.65 -9.31 4.99
CA LYS A 121 45.06 -7.91 4.83
C LYS A 121 45.19 -7.65 3.33
N ALA A 122 44.27 -6.84 2.81
CA ALA A 122 44.26 -6.43 1.42
C ALA A 122 45.61 -5.77 1.13
N SER A 123 46.49 -6.52 0.47
CA SER A 123 47.64 -5.90 -0.18
C SER A 123 47.08 -5.07 -1.34
N PRO A 124 47.45 -3.80 -1.47
CA PRO A 124 47.03 -2.97 -2.59
C PRO A 124 47.70 -3.51 -3.85
N ALA A 125 47.01 -4.38 -4.57
CA ALA A 125 47.40 -4.76 -5.92
C ALA A 125 47.02 -3.60 -6.86
N PRO A 126 47.89 -3.26 -7.83
CA PRO A 126 47.69 -2.12 -8.70
C PRO A 126 46.45 -2.30 -9.57
N VAL A 127 45.65 -1.24 -9.63
CA VAL A 127 44.51 -1.04 -10.52
C VAL A 127 44.96 -1.27 -11.97
N ALA A 128 44.82 -2.51 -12.43
CA ALA A 128 44.81 -2.81 -13.84
C ALA A 128 43.48 -2.29 -14.39
N PHE A 129 43.57 -1.22 -15.18
CA PHE A 129 42.51 -0.72 -16.05
C PHE A 129 42.07 -1.86 -16.97
N SER A 130 41.11 -2.66 -16.52
CA SER A 130 40.41 -3.62 -17.37
C SER A 130 39.51 -2.82 -18.30
N GLN A 131 39.92 -2.76 -19.56
CA GLN A 131 39.16 -2.15 -20.63
C GLN A 131 37.83 -2.90 -20.78
N GLY A 132 36.74 -2.17 -20.53
CA GLY A 132 35.50 -2.28 -21.31
C GLY A 132 34.86 -3.65 -21.39
N MET A 133 34.34 -4.17 -20.29
CA MET A 133 33.15 -5.00 -20.39
C MET A 133 31.98 -4.04 -20.65
N PRO A 134 31.28 -4.14 -21.80
CA PRO A 134 30.10 -3.31 -22.05
C PRO A 134 29.10 -3.57 -20.93
N LEU A 135 28.75 -2.54 -20.18
CA LEU A 135 27.60 -2.63 -19.28
C LEU A 135 26.43 -3.13 -20.13
N PRO A 136 25.70 -4.18 -19.70
CA PRO A 136 24.50 -4.60 -20.39
C PRO A 136 23.64 -3.36 -20.52
N GLU A 137 23.27 -3.03 -21.78
CA GLU A 137 22.43 -1.90 -22.15
C GLU A 137 21.43 -1.67 -21.03
N ALA A 138 21.65 -0.58 -20.29
CA ALA A 138 20.67 -0.07 -19.36
C ALA A 138 19.40 -0.01 -20.18
N MET A 139 18.49 -0.96 -19.92
CA MET A 139 17.22 -1.04 -20.62
C MET A 139 16.62 0.32 -20.37
N SER A 140 16.71 1.17 -21.39
CA SER A 140 16.15 2.50 -21.37
C SER A 140 14.69 2.21 -21.24
N VAL A 141 14.19 2.27 -20.01
CA VAL A 141 12.77 2.23 -19.72
C VAL A 141 12.27 3.42 -20.49
N ALA A 142 11.77 3.17 -21.70
CA ALA A 142 11.17 4.18 -22.53
C ALA A 142 10.15 4.84 -21.62
N LEU A 143 10.39 6.12 -21.27
CA LEU A 143 9.48 6.84 -20.40
C LEU A 143 8.13 6.76 -21.11
N ALA A 144 7.24 5.94 -20.56
CA ALA A 144 5.92 5.75 -21.11
C ALA A 144 5.29 7.13 -21.15
N VAL A 145 4.93 7.57 -22.36
CA VAL A 145 4.21 8.84 -22.54
C VAL A 145 2.99 8.78 -21.64
N THR A 146 2.81 9.79 -20.80
CA THR A 146 1.61 9.86 -19.96
C THR A 146 0.38 9.84 -20.84
N PRO A 147 -0.57 8.93 -20.59
CA PRO A 147 -1.84 8.97 -21.29
C PRO A 147 -2.55 10.30 -21.00
N ALA A 148 -3.26 10.83 -21.99
CA ALA A 148 -4.09 12.01 -21.79
C ALA A 148 -5.33 11.61 -20.98
N PRO A 149 -5.70 12.34 -19.91
CA PRO A 149 -6.91 12.04 -19.17
C PRO A 149 -8.15 12.26 -20.06
N ALA A 150 -9.09 11.33 -20.00
CA ALA A 150 -10.42 11.53 -20.57
C ALA A 150 -11.29 12.24 -19.52
N PRO A 151 -12.11 13.24 -19.88
CA PRO A 151 -13.04 13.83 -18.94
C PRO A 151 -13.98 12.77 -18.38
N LEU A 152 -14.09 12.70 -17.06
CA LEU A 152 -15.02 11.81 -16.38
C LEU A 152 -16.44 12.35 -16.57
N GLY A 153 -17.34 11.53 -17.13
CA GLY A 153 -18.77 11.86 -17.16
C GLY A 153 -19.41 11.67 -15.79
N ASN A 154 -20.59 12.28 -15.57
CA ASN A 154 -21.32 12.21 -14.29
C ASN A 154 -21.65 10.77 -13.83
N GLU A 155 -21.72 9.82 -14.76
CA GLU A 155 -21.99 8.40 -14.50
C GLU A 155 -20.70 7.54 -14.42
N ALA A 156 -19.51 8.16 -14.33
CA ALA A 156 -18.25 7.42 -14.30
C ALA A 156 -18.23 6.38 -13.16
N HIS A 157 -18.77 6.74 -11.99
CA HIS A 157 -18.84 5.86 -10.82
C HIS A 157 -19.63 4.56 -11.05
N GLU A 158 -20.59 4.54 -11.98
CA GLU A 158 -21.38 3.33 -12.29
C GLU A 158 -20.62 2.35 -13.18
N ARG A 159 -19.65 2.85 -13.96
CA ARG A 159 -18.91 2.07 -14.96
C ARG A 159 -17.53 1.65 -14.46
N MET A 160 -16.93 2.44 -13.59
CA MET A 160 -15.58 2.19 -13.12
C MET A 160 -15.55 1.11 -12.05
N VAL A 161 -14.51 0.29 -12.11
CA VAL A 161 -14.30 -0.82 -11.18
C VAL A 161 -13.31 -0.36 -10.11
N PRO A 162 -13.69 -0.37 -8.81
CA PRO A 162 -12.78 -0.05 -7.74
C PRO A 162 -11.75 -1.17 -7.58
N PHE A 163 -10.50 -0.80 -7.32
CA PHE A 163 -9.44 -1.73 -6.98
C PHE A 163 -8.43 -1.09 -6.02
N ARG A 164 -7.63 -1.93 -5.37
CA ARG A 164 -6.53 -1.49 -4.51
C ARG A 164 -5.24 -1.52 -5.29
N TYR A 165 -4.40 -0.50 -5.07
CA TYR A 165 -3.06 -0.45 -5.64
C TYR A 165 -2.02 -0.27 -4.54
N GLN A 166 -0.82 -0.79 -4.78
CA GLN A 166 0.35 -0.53 -3.94
C GLN A 166 1.62 -0.72 -4.75
N GLY A 167 2.69 -0.02 -4.39
CA GLY A 167 3.98 -0.21 -5.04
C GLY A 167 4.91 0.97 -4.88
N LYS A 168 6.05 0.88 -5.56
CA LYS A 168 7.05 1.95 -5.61
C LYS A 168 6.75 2.89 -6.78
N ILE A 169 6.77 4.19 -6.52
CA ILE A 169 6.67 5.20 -7.57
C ILE A 169 7.95 5.15 -8.41
N VAL A 170 7.83 4.83 -9.69
CA VAL A 170 8.96 4.81 -10.64
C VAL A 170 9.09 6.13 -11.40
N SER A 171 7.97 6.79 -11.68
CA SER A 171 7.96 8.10 -12.32
C SER A 171 6.78 8.95 -11.82
N VAL A 172 6.93 10.27 -11.93
CA VAL A 172 5.90 11.26 -11.62
C VAL A 172 5.82 12.20 -12.81
N ALA A 173 4.62 12.46 -13.28
CA ALA A 173 4.31 13.38 -14.37
C ALA A 173 3.17 14.33 -13.96
N GLY A 174 2.88 15.34 -14.77
CA GLY A 174 1.82 16.33 -14.45
C GLY A 174 2.30 17.59 -13.73
N ALA A 175 3.51 17.61 -13.15
CA ALA A 175 4.16 18.82 -12.65
C ALA A 175 4.96 19.55 -13.75
N GLY A 176 4.36 19.79 -14.91
CA GLY A 176 4.97 20.70 -15.88
C GLY A 176 5.12 22.07 -15.23
N THR A 177 6.23 22.78 -15.45
CA THR A 177 6.50 24.12 -14.88
C THR A 177 5.44 25.18 -15.19
N ARG A 178 4.44 24.86 -16.03
CA ARG A 178 3.39 25.76 -16.50
C ARG A 178 1.99 25.46 -15.99
N SER A 179 1.68 24.27 -15.48
CA SER A 179 0.33 23.94 -15.01
C SER A 179 0.34 23.57 -13.53
N VAL A 180 0.36 24.59 -12.67
CA VAL A 180 0.08 24.43 -11.22
C VAL A 180 -1.31 23.83 -10.99
N TRP A 181 -2.17 23.90 -12.01
CA TRP A 181 -3.54 23.42 -12.05
C TRP A 181 -3.71 22.00 -12.61
N GLY A 182 -2.65 21.41 -13.16
CA GLY A 182 -2.72 20.07 -13.73
C GLY A 182 -2.63 19.00 -12.63
N ASP A 183 -3.35 17.91 -12.83
CA ASP A 183 -3.27 16.73 -11.96
C ASP A 183 -1.87 16.10 -12.05
N ILE A 184 -1.43 15.54 -10.93
CA ILE A 184 -0.20 14.76 -10.84
C ILE A 184 -0.51 13.31 -11.19
N TYR A 185 0.26 12.75 -12.11
CA TYR A 185 0.20 11.33 -12.47
C TYR A 185 1.42 10.62 -11.89
N ILE A 186 1.22 9.46 -11.28
CA ILE A 186 2.31 8.62 -10.81
C ILE A 186 2.31 7.29 -11.54
N GLN A 187 3.49 6.81 -11.89
CA GLN A 187 3.65 5.45 -12.39
C GLN A 187 4.10 4.57 -11.23
N ILE A 188 3.35 3.52 -10.95
CA ILE A 188 3.57 2.62 -9.81
C ILE A 188 4.01 1.26 -10.33
N ASN A 189 5.09 0.74 -9.73
CA ASN A 189 5.55 -0.62 -9.94
C ASN A 189 5.35 -1.42 -8.64
N ASP A 190 4.45 -2.42 -8.70
CA ASP A 190 4.19 -3.35 -7.59
C ASP A 190 5.19 -4.53 -7.55
N GLY A 191 6.02 -4.67 -8.58
CA GLY A 191 7.01 -5.73 -8.75
C GLY A 191 6.44 -7.04 -9.31
N ILE A 192 5.15 -7.11 -9.61
CA ILE A 192 4.45 -8.32 -10.10
C ILE A 192 3.85 -8.05 -11.48
N ASN A 193 3.13 -6.94 -11.61
CA ASN A 193 2.44 -6.51 -12.81
C ASN A 193 3.26 -5.43 -13.56
N PRO A 194 2.96 -5.20 -14.85
CA PRO A 194 3.50 -4.04 -15.55
C PRO A 194 3.19 -2.74 -14.81
N PRO A 195 4.11 -1.75 -14.80
CA PRO A 195 3.87 -0.49 -14.12
C PRO A 195 2.63 0.22 -14.67
N MET A 196 1.80 0.74 -13.76
CA MET A 196 0.53 1.37 -14.08
C MET A 196 0.56 2.87 -13.78
N TRP A 197 -0.16 3.68 -14.57
CA TRP A 197 -0.33 5.10 -14.29
C TRP A 197 -1.57 5.33 -13.44
N ILE A 198 -1.42 6.15 -12.40
CA ILE A 198 -2.50 6.58 -11.54
C ILE A 198 -2.56 8.10 -11.54
N ASP A 199 -3.72 8.62 -11.90
CA ASP A 199 -4.10 10.01 -11.77
C ASP A 199 -4.44 10.33 -10.31
N LEU A 200 -3.71 11.28 -9.74
CA LEU A 200 -3.91 11.74 -8.36
C LEU A 200 -4.75 13.02 -8.37
N ALA A 201 -4.16 14.12 -7.93
CA ALA A 201 -4.77 15.42 -7.73
C ALA A 201 -3.74 16.50 -8.10
N PRO A 202 -4.15 17.78 -8.17
CA PRO A 202 -3.22 18.88 -8.36
C PRO A 202 -2.17 18.92 -7.24
N LEU A 203 -0.96 19.35 -7.57
CA LEU A 203 0.16 19.38 -6.61
C LEU A 203 -0.18 20.20 -5.34
N TRP A 204 -0.87 21.33 -5.49
CA TRP A 204 -1.23 22.18 -4.35
C TRP A 204 -2.18 21.46 -3.38
N PHE A 205 -3.06 20.60 -3.89
CA PHE A 205 -4.00 19.83 -3.07
C PHE A 205 -3.25 18.73 -2.33
N LEU A 206 -2.39 17.97 -3.03
CA LEU A 206 -1.52 16.97 -2.41
C LEU A 206 -0.59 17.57 -1.34
N GLN A 207 -0.14 18.81 -1.54
CA GLN A 207 0.64 19.55 -0.53
C GLN A 207 -0.17 19.93 0.69
N ALA A 208 -1.40 20.43 0.50
CA ALA A 208 -2.29 20.83 1.59
C ALA A 208 -2.69 19.62 2.46
N GLU A 209 -2.92 18.46 1.84
CA GLU A 209 -3.29 17.22 2.51
C GLU A 209 -2.08 16.45 3.09
N GLY A 210 -0.84 16.88 2.81
CA GLY A 210 0.37 16.20 3.29
C GLY A 210 0.78 14.94 2.50
N CYS A 211 0.06 14.55 1.45
CA CYS A 211 0.40 13.42 0.59
C CYS A 211 1.32 13.79 -0.59
N LEU A 212 2.45 14.43 -0.29
CA LEU A 212 3.47 14.69 -1.30
C LEU A 212 4.09 13.38 -1.80
N VAL A 213 3.98 13.15 -3.11
CA VAL A 213 4.54 11.97 -3.80
C VAL A 213 5.85 12.31 -4.52
N ARG A 214 6.81 11.37 -4.51
CA ARG A 214 8.11 11.50 -5.20
C ARG A 214 8.55 10.16 -5.79
N PRO A 215 9.35 10.17 -6.88
CA PRO A 215 9.99 8.95 -7.36
C PRO A 215 10.76 8.25 -6.23
N GLY A 216 10.60 6.94 -6.16
CA GLY A 216 11.23 6.10 -5.15
C GLY A 216 10.41 5.84 -3.89
N MET A 217 9.36 6.64 -3.63
CA MET A 217 8.47 6.41 -2.49
C MET A 217 7.59 5.17 -2.69
N PHE A 218 7.24 4.52 -1.59
CA PHE A 218 6.20 3.49 -1.58
C PHE A 218 4.85 4.15 -1.30
N VAL A 219 3.83 3.78 -2.08
CA VAL A 219 2.47 4.27 -1.93
C VAL A 219 1.49 3.10 -1.99
N LYS A 220 0.30 3.32 -1.45
CA LYS A 220 -0.86 2.44 -1.63
C LYS A 220 -2.15 3.25 -1.57
N GLY A 221 -3.24 2.68 -2.03
CA GLY A 221 -4.53 3.34 -1.94
C GLY A 221 -5.63 2.58 -2.68
N THR A 222 -6.74 3.28 -2.89
CA THR A 222 -7.86 2.83 -3.72
C THR A 222 -7.94 3.67 -4.98
N ALA A 223 -8.16 3.01 -6.11
CA ALA A 223 -8.33 3.65 -7.41
C ALA A 223 -9.50 3.01 -8.15
N PHE A 224 -9.91 3.68 -9.21
CA PHE A 224 -10.97 3.26 -10.11
C PHE A 224 -10.40 3.09 -11.52
N ARG A 225 -10.73 1.97 -12.14
CA ARG A 225 -10.36 1.67 -13.51
C ARG A 225 -11.59 1.70 -14.40
N ASP A 226 -11.49 2.37 -15.54
CA ASP A 226 -12.48 2.23 -16.60
C ASP A 226 -12.21 0.92 -17.38
N PRO A 227 -13.07 -0.10 -17.28
CA PRO A 227 -12.88 -1.35 -18.00
C PRO A 227 -12.94 -1.16 -19.52
N THR A 228 -13.58 -0.09 -20.01
CA THR A 228 -13.68 0.25 -21.43
C THR A 228 -12.42 0.92 -21.98
N GLN A 229 -11.62 1.52 -21.10
CA GLN A 229 -10.36 2.21 -21.44
C GLN A 229 -9.13 1.51 -20.85
N ALA A 230 -9.19 0.19 -20.64
CA ALA A 230 -8.05 -0.56 -20.10
C ALA A 230 -6.75 -0.37 -20.92
N SER A 231 -6.85 0.01 -22.20
CA SER A 231 -5.71 0.35 -23.07
C SER A 231 -5.12 1.74 -22.84
N ALA A 232 -5.89 2.70 -22.29
CA ALA A 232 -5.38 4.03 -21.97
C ALA A 232 -4.40 3.99 -20.78
N GLY A 233 -4.49 2.97 -19.93
CA GLY A 233 -3.51 2.71 -18.87
C GLY A 233 -3.51 3.75 -17.74
N LEU A 234 -4.52 4.61 -17.67
CA LEU A 234 -4.71 5.60 -16.61
C LEU A 234 -5.85 5.19 -15.69
N ASP A 235 -5.52 4.97 -14.42
CA ASP A 235 -6.47 4.72 -13.35
C ASP A 235 -6.65 5.96 -12.48
N TYR A 236 -7.81 6.15 -11.86
CA TYR A 236 -8.13 7.36 -11.09
C TYR A 236 -8.09 7.08 -9.59
N ALA A 237 -7.16 7.69 -8.86
CA ALA A 237 -7.07 7.48 -7.42
C ALA A 237 -8.25 8.12 -6.69
N MET A 238 -8.90 7.34 -5.84
CA MET A 238 -9.85 7.84 -4.85
C MET A 238 -9.12 8.23 -3.57
N SER A 239 -8.13 7.42 -3.16
CA SER A 239 -7.26 7.70 -2.02
C SER A 239 -5.81 7.37 -2.35
N VAL A 240 -4.89 8.02 -1.64
CA VAL A 240 -3.47 7.70 -1.66
C VAL A 240 -2.92 7.78 -0.25
N MET A 241 -2.15 6.77 0.14
CA MET A 241 -1.32 6.77 1.32
C MET A 241 0.14 6.98 0.90
N ALA A 242 0.73 8.07 1.38
CA ALA A 242 2.12 8.43 1.14
C ALA A 242 2.75 8.92 2.44
N ASN A 243 3.97 8.46 2.76
CA ASN A 243 4.65 8.79 4.02
C ASN A 243 3.86 8.48 5.31
N GLY A 244 2.93 7.51 5.27
CA GLY A 244 2.11 7.15 6.43
C GLY A 244 0.86 8.01 6.62
N GLU A 245 0.70 9.07 5.82
CA GLU A 245 -0.52 9.88 5.76
C GLU A 245 -1.47 9.33 4.70
N VAL A 246 -2.78 9.37 4.97
CA VAL A 246 -3.83 8.96 4.03
C VAL A 246 -4.59 10.19 3.56
N CYS A 247 -4.60 10.42 2.26
CA CYS A 247 -5.34 11.52 1.64
C CYS A 247 -6.48 11.00 0.78
N ALA A 248 -7.68 11.50 1.03
CA ALA A 248 -8.80 11.38 0.12
C ALA A 248 -8.60 12.36 -1.04
N LEU A 249 -8.76 11.89 -2.27
CA LEU A 249 -8.56 12.66 -3.49
C LEU A 249 -9.89 12.90 -4.20
N ARG A 250 -10.73 11.87 -4.29
CA ARG A 250 -12.03 11.92 -4.96
C ARG A 250 -13.13 11.38 -4.05
N ASP A 251 -14.36 11.83 -4.29
CA ASP A 251 -15.56 11.26 -3.69
C ASP A 251 -15.97 9.94 -4.37
N ASP A 252 -17.11 9.37 -3.95
CA ASP A 252 -17.70 8.16 -4.53
C ASP A 252 -18.24 8.37 -5.96
N HIS A 253 -18.43 9.61 -6.39
CA HIS A 253 -18.78 10.00 -7.74
C HIS A 253 -17.56 10.29 -8.63
N LEU A 254 -16.34 10.10 -8.10
CA LEU A 254 -15.06 10.41 -8.75
C LEU A 254 -14.81 11.90 -9.03
N ASN A 255 -15.55 12.78 -8.35
CA ASN A 255 -15.25 14.21 -8.39
C ASN A 255 -14.02 14.50 -7.53
N GLY A 256 -13.09 15.28 -8.07
CA GLY A 256 -11.93 15.75 -7.31
C GLY A 256 -12.35 16.63 -6.15
N LEU A 257 -11.93 16.28 -4.93
CA LEU A 257 -12.25 17.06 -3.72
C LEU A 257 -11.69 18.49 -3.79
N TRP A 258 -10.62 18.69 -4.57
CA TRP A 258 -10.04 20.00 -4.86
C TRP A 258 -10.96 20.94 -5.66
N ALA A 259 -11.94 20.40 -6.40
CA ALA A 259 -12.89 21.22 -7.16
C ALA A 259 -13.75 22.09 -6.23
N ASN A 260 -14.02 21.62 -5.00
CA ASN A 260 -14.89 22.31 -4.04
C ASN A 260 -14.15 23.28 -3.13
N VAL A 261 -12.84 23.07 -2.89
CA VAL A 261 -12.02 23.93 -2.03
C VAL A 261 -11.74 25.29 -2.70
N GLY A 262 -11.89 25.35 -4.03
CA GLY A 262 -11.58 26.52 -4.82
C GLY A 262 -12.51 27.71 -4.60
N GLY A 263 -13.82 27.52 -4.44
CA GLY A 263 -14.83 28.60 -4.31
C GLY A 263 -14.82 29.70 -5.39
N VAL A 264 -13.88 29.64 -6.34
CA VAL A 264 -13.78 30.52 -7.50
C VAL A 264 -14.17 29.64 -8.67
N ASP A 265 -15.32 29.97 -9.23
CA ASP A 265 -15.91 29.31 -10.38
C ASP A 265 -14.82 29.01 -11.41
N ALA A 266 -14.62 27.73 -11.70
CA ALA A 266 -13.64 27.29 -12.70
C ALA A 266 -13.90 27.91 -14.08
N GLU A 267 -15.11 28.46 -14.31
CA GLU A 267 -15.53 29.13 -15.53
C GLU A 267 -14.86 30.51 -15.77
N GLU A 268 -14.26 31.16 -14.75
CA GLU A 268 -13.51 32.41 -14.94
C GLU A 268 -11.98 32.21 -15.09
N ARG A 269 -11.50 30.97 -15.35
CA ARG A 269 -10.06 30.66 -15.50
C ARG A 269 -9.70 29.97 -16.81
#